data_AF-A0A2S9FL13-F1
#
_entry.id   AF-A0A2S9FL13-F1
#
_cell.length_a   1.000
_cell.length_b   1.000
_cell.length_c   1.000
_cell.angle_alpha   90.00
_cell.angle_beta   90.00
_cell.angle_gamma   90.00
#
_symmetry.space_group_name_H-M   'P 1'
#
loop_
_entity.id
_entity.type
_entity.pdbx_description
1 polymer ?
#
loop_
_entity_poly.entity_id
_entity_poly.type
_entity_poly.pdbx_seq_one_letter_code
_entity_poly.pdbx_strand_id
1 'polypeptide(L)'
;LSFGFSNTLGSVALLVGFGVMVGRLLEITGGAQVLADTLIGRFGEKRAPFALGVAALLFGFPIFFDAGLVVFLPIIMTVARRFGGSLLLYAFPAAGAFAAMHALVPPHPGPVAAAELLGANIGLTLVIGAPVAVLSWYIGAFLVSQFIGKRIHVDIPTSLFG
;
A
#
# COMPACT_ATOMS: atom_id res chain seq x y z
N LEU A 1 15.55 25.95 16.44
CA LEU A 1 15.32 24.75 15.60
C LEU A 1 14.83 23.56 16.42
N SER A 2 15.47 23.22 17.56
CA SER A 2 15.10 22.03 18.35
C SER A 2 13.69 22.04 18.97
N PHE A 3 13.17 23.19 19.43
CA PHE A 3 11.86 23.26 20.10
C PHE A 3 10.66 22.96 19.19
N GLY A 4 10.71 23.40 17.92
CA GLY A 4 9.63 23.09 16.97
C GLY A 4 9.66 21.61 16.55
N PHE A 5 10.85 21.10 16.27
CA PHE A 5 11.06 19.71 15.87
C PHE A 5 10.63 18.71 16.95
N SER A 6 10.96 18.96 18.23
CA SER A 6 10.57 18.06 19.33
C SER A 6 9.07 18.04 19.57
N ASN A 7 8.37 19.16 19.33
CA ASN A 7 6.93 19.25 19.56
C ASN A 7 6.14 18.48 18.49
N THR A 8 6.53 18.63 17.22
CA THR A 8 6.00 17.81 16.10
C THR A 8 6.32 16.33 16.31
N LEU A 9 7.58 15.96 16.60
CA LEU A 9 7.89 14.56 16.86
C LEU A 9 7.12 14.02 18.07
N GLY A 10 6.96 14.81 19.14
CA GLY A 10 6.19 14.40 20.32
C GLY A 10 4.73 14.07 20.01
N SER A 11 4.10 14.79 19.07
CA SER A 11 2.68 14.60 18.71
C SER A 11 2.43 13.29 17.97
N VAL A 12 3.40 12.82 17.17
CA VAL A 12 3.24 11.66 16.26
C VAL A 12 4.20 10.51 16.48
N ALA A 13 5.23 10.64 17.32
CA ALA A 13 6.27 9.61 17.50
C ALA A 13 5.71 8.26 17.92
N LEU A 14 4.69 8.23 18.78
CA LEU A 14 4.04 6.97 19.18
C LEU A 14 3.30 6.32 18.00
N LEU A 15 2.54 7.10 17.24
CA LEU A 15 1.77 6.60 16.11
C LEU A 15 2.69 6.06 15.02
N VAL A 16 3.75 6.81 14.67
CA VAL A 16 4.78 6.38 13.71
C VAL A 16 5.55 5.18 14.24
N GLY A 17 5.99 5.22 15.51
CA GLY A 17 6.77 4.16 16.13
C GLY A 17 6.03 2.83 16.17
N PHE A 18 4.77 2.82 16.62
CA PHE A 18 3.93 1.63 16.59
C PHE A 18 3.65 1.16 15.16
N GLY A 19 3.40 2.08 14.22
CA GLY A 19 3.23 1.74 12.81
C GLY A 19 4.42 0.97 12.26
N VAL A 20 5.64 1.48 12.46
CA VAL A 20 6.88 0.84 12.01
C VAL A 20 7.10 -0.51 12.68
N MET A 21 6.86 -0.64 13.99
CA MET A 21 7.00 -1.92 14.70
C MET A 21 6.03 -2.97 14.15
N VAL A 22 4.75 -2.62 13.98
CA VAL A 22 3.74 -3.53 13.42
C VAL A 22 4.07 -3.88 11.97
N GLY A 23 4.45 -2.90 11.16
CA GLY A 23 4.86 -3.12 9.77
C GLY A 23 6.04 -4.10 9.68
N ARG A 24 7.06 -3.92 10.52
CA ARG A 24 8.22 -4.81 10.55
C ARG A 24 7.87 -6.22 11.03
N LEU A 25 7.02 -6.35 12.04
CA LEU A 25 6.54 -7.66 12.51
C LEU A 25 5.80 -8.41 11.39
N LEU A 26 4.92 -7.73 10.67
CA LEU A 26 4.19 -8.31 9.54
C LEU A 26 5.12 -8.70 8.38
N GLU A 27 6.17 -7.93 8.14
CA GLU A 27 7.19 -8.23 7.13
C GLU A 27 7.98 -9.50 7.50
N ILE A 28 8.57 -9.56 8.70
CA ILE A 28 9.45 -10.67 9.09
C ILE A 28 8.70 -11.99 9.31
N THR A 29 7.41 -11.93 9.65
CA THR A 29 6.58 -13.13 9.88
C THR A 29 6.04 -13.73 8.58
N GLY A 30 6.19 -13.05 7.44
CA GLY A 30 5.51 -13.43 6.20
C GLY A 30 4.00 -13.12 6.22
N GLY A 31 3.53 -12.30 7.17
CA GLY A 31 2.12 -11.92 7.31
C GLY A 31 1.55 -11.26 6.04
N ALA A 32 2.40 -10.58 5.25
CA ALA A 32 2.02 -10.02 3.96
C ALA A 32 1.53 -11.09 2.97
N GLN A 33 2.23 -12.21 2.88
CA GLN A 33 1.87 -13.33 2.03
C GLN A 33 0.55 -13.96 2.51
N VAL A 34 0.45 -14.21 3.83
CA VAL A 34 -0.76 -14.78 4.44
C VAL A 34 -1.99 -13.91 4.18
N LEU A 35 -1.86 -12.58 4.34
CA LEU A 35 -2.96 -11.66 4.07
C LEU A 35 -3.36 -11.67 2.60
N ALA A 36 -2.39 -11.63 1.68
CA ALA A 36 -2.64 -11.68 0.25
C ALA A 36 -3.39 -12.96 -0.14
N ASP A 37 -2.90 -14.12 0.29
CA ASP A 37 -3.52 -15.41 0.01
C ASP A 37 -4.94 -15.51 0.61
N THR A 38 -5.12 -15.00 1.83
CA THR A 38 -6.43 -14.96 2.51
C THR A 38 -7.44 -14.11 1.73
N LEU A 39 -7.03 -12.91 1.29
CA LEU A 39 -7.91 -12.03 0.52
C LEU A 39 -8.20 -12.59 -0.87
N ILE A 40 -7.23 -13.22 -1.53
CA ILE A 40 -7.45 -13.90 -2.81
C ILE A 40 -8.46 -15.04 -2.64
N GLY A 41 -8.33 -15.86 -1.59
CA GLY A 41 -9.30 -16.91 -1.27
C GLY A 41 -10.70 -16.36 -0.99
N ARG A 42 -10.80 -15.20 -0.34
CA ARG A 42 -12.08 -14.55 -0.01
C ARG A 42 -12.76 -13.87 -1.21
N PHE A 43 -12.01 -13.15 -2.04
CA PHE A 43 -12.55 -12.46 -3.21
C PHE A 43 -12.68 -13.36 -4.44
N GLY A 44 -11.99 -14.50 -4.44
CA GLY A 44 -11.92 -15.46 -5.53
C GLY A 44 -10.77 -15.20 -6.49
N GLU A 45 -10.27 -16.27 -7.11
CA GLU A 45 -9.09 -16.26 -7.99
C GLU A 45 -9.23 -15.30 -9.18
N LYS A 46 -10.44 -15.17 -9.74
CA LYS A 46 -10.76 -14.22 -10.83
C LYS A 46 -10.54 -12.75 -10.45
N ARG A 47 -10.48 -12.44 -9.15
CA ARG A 47 -10.27 -11.11 -8.59
C ARG A 47 -8.93 -10.99 -7.86
N ALA A 48 -7.98 -11.88 -8.12
CA ALA A 48 -6.66 -11.84 -7.51
C ALA A 48 -5.96 -10.46 -7.64
N PRO A 49 -6.00 -9.75 -8.81
CA PRO A 49 -5.50 -8.38 -8.91
C PRO A 49 -6.10 -7.40 -7.91
N PHE A 50 -7.41 -7.48 -7.70
CA PHE A 50 -8.13 -6.62 -6.76
C PHE A 50 -7.79 -6.98 -5.32
N ALA A 51 -7.83 -8.26 -4.98
CA ALA A 51 -7.49 -8.77 -3.65
C ALA A 51 -6.07 -8.35 -3.23
N LEU A 52 -5.12 -8.43 -4.15
CA LEU A 52 -3.74 -8.03 -3.91
C LEU A 52 -3.59 -6.53 -3.69
N GLY A 53 -4.31 -5.69 -4.46
CA GLY A 53 -4.33 -4.25 -4.23
C GLY A 53 -4.99 -3.87 -2.90
N VAL A 54 -6.03 -4.59 -2.46
CA VAL A 54 -6.61 -4.41 -1.11
C VAL A 54 -5.64 -4.84 -0.02
N ALA A 55 -4.92 -5.95 -0.20
CA ALA A 55 -3.85 -6.35 0.72
C ALA A 55 -2.79 -5.25 0.87
N ALA A 56 -2.37 -4.67 -0.27
CA ALA A 56 -1.42 -3.56 -0.31
C ALA A 56 -1.97 -2.28 0.35
N LEU A 57 -3.28 -1.97 0.22
CA LEU A 57 -3.88 -0.84 0.94
C LEU A 57 -3.78 -1.01 2.46
N LEU A 58 -4.04 -2.21 2.97
CA LEU A 58 -3.94 -2.50 4.40
C LEU A 58 -2.49 -2.43 4.90
N PHE A 59 -1.54 -2.94 4.11
CA PHE A 59 -0.11 -2.87 4.42
C PHE A 59 0.50 -1.48 4.27
N GLY A 60 -0.04 -0.67 3.36
CA GLY A 60 0.41 0.69 3.12
C GLY A 60 0.10 1.65 4.26
N PHE A 61 -0.66 1.23 5.27
CA PHE A 61 -0.93 2.03 6.46
C PHE A 61 0.30 2.11 7.39
N PRO A 62 0.93 0.99 7.79
CA PRO A 62 2.16 1.01 8.59
C PRO A 62 3.48 1.13 7.81
N ILE A 63 3.49 0.85 6.49
CA ILE A 63 4.73 0.73 5.71
C ILE A 63 4.80 1.80 4.61
N PHE A 64 6.00 2.37 4.42
CA PHE A 64 6.29 3.32 3.36
C PHE A 64 6.18 2.70 1.95
N PHE A 65 6.04 3.53 0.93
CA PHE A 65 5.74 3.08 -0.43
C PHE A 65 6.85 2.22 -1.01
N ASP A 66 8.09 2.67 -0.86
CA ASP A 66 9.31 2.02 -1.34
C ASP A 66 9.54 0.67 -0.66
N ALA A 67 9.51 0.64 0.67
CA ALA A 67 9.67 -0.57 1.45
C ALA A 67 8.51 -1.56 1.18
N GLY A 68 7.27 -1.07 1.17
CA GLY A 68 6.08 -1.88 0.93
C GLY A 68 6.10 -2.54 -0.45
N LEU A 69 6.51 -1.80 -1.47
CA LEU A 69 6.69 -2.33 -2.82
C LEU A 69 7.76 -3.42 -2.88
N VAL A 70 8.92 -3.22 -2.25
CA VAL A 70 10.00 -4.24 -2.23
C VAL A 70 9.51 -5.54 -1.58
N VAL A 71 8.76 -5.42 -0.47
CA VAL A 71 8.19 -6.58 0.24
C VAL A 71 7.10 -7.28 -0.59
N PHE A 72 6.24 -6.52 -1.28
CA PHE A 72 5.14 -7.08 -2.06
C PHE A 72 5.56 -7.57 -3.44
N LEU A 73 6.67 -7.09 -4.01
CA LEU A 73 7.12 -7.48 -5.34
C LEU A 73 7.21 -9.01 -5.53
N PRO A 74 7.85 -9.80 -4.66
CA PRO A 74 7.85 -11.26 -4.81
C PRO A 74 6.45 -11.88 -4.75
N ILE A 75 5.55 -11.32 -3.92
CA ILE A 75 4.15 -11.75 -3.79
C ILE A 75 3.40 -11.49 -5.10
N ILE A 76 3.52 -10.27 -5.64
CA ILE A 76 2.93 -9.85 -6.92
C ILE A 76 3.35 -10.79 -8.03
N MET A 77 4.65 -11.07 -8.14
CA MET A 77 5.19 -11.95 -9.17
C MET A 77 4.68 -13.39 -9.02
N THR A 78 4.61 -13.90 -7.78
CA THR A 78 4.10 -15.24 -7.48
C THR A 78 2.62 -15.38 -7.85
N VAL A 79 1.80 -14.41 -7.46
CA VAL A 79 0.37 -14.37 -7.77
C VAL A 79 0.12 -14.21 -9.26
N ALA A 80 0.87 -13.33 -9.93
CA ALA A 80 0.78 -13.13 -11.37
C ALA A 80 1.13 -14.40 -12.16
N ARG A 81 2.15 -15.15 -11.74
CA ARG A 81 2.49 -16.46 -12.35
C ARG A 81 1.39 -17.49 -12.15
N ARG A 82 0.82 -17.53 -10.94
CA ARG A 82 -0.20 -18.52 -10.56
C ARG A 82 -1.49 -18.34 -11.34
N PHE A 83 -1.94 -17.10 -11.53
CA PHE A 83 -3.24 -16.80 -12.15
C PHE A 83 -3.15 -16.29 -13.59
N GLY A 84 -1.94 -15.98 -14.06
CA GLY A 84 -1.67 -15.53 -15.43
C GLY A 84 -2.19 -14.13 -15.73
N GLY A 85 -2.08 -13.74 -17.00
CA GLY A 85 -2.38 -12.38 -17.47
C GLY A 85 -1.19 -11.42 -17.34
N SER A 86 -1.40 -10.16 -17.70
CA SER A 86 -0.31 -9.19 -17.65
C SER A 86 0.08 -8.86 -16.21
N LEU A 87 1.38 -8.75 -15.95
CA LEU A 87 1.94 -8.29 -14.67
C LEU A 87 1.33 -6.94 -14.24
N LEU A 88 0.99 -6.06 -15.18
CA LEU A 88 0.38 -4.76 -14.90
C LEU A 88 -0.94 -4.86 -14.13
N LEU A 89 -1.71 -5.93 -14.35
CA LEU A 89 -2.98 -6.12 -13.64
C LEU A 89 -2.75 -6.22 -12.13
N TYR A 90 -1.62 -6.81 -11.71
CA TYR A 90 -1.29 -7.06 -10.31
C TYR A 90 -0.40 -5.96 -9.70
N ALA A 91 0.66 -5.60 -10.42
CA ALA A 91 1.67 -4.65 -9.93
C ALA A 91 1.12 -3.22 -9.82
N PHE A 92 0.30 -2.79 -10.78
CA PHE A 92 -0.17 -1.40 -10.81
C PHE A 92 -1.18 -1.09 -9.69
N PRO A 93 -2.18 -1.94 -9.38
CA PRO A 93 -3.03 -1.73 -8.21
C PRO A 93 -2.26 -1.81 -6.90
N ALA A 94 -1.28 -2.71 -6.76
CA ALA A 94 -0.48 -2.80 -5.54
C ALA A 94 0.38 -1.53 -5.34
N ALA A 95 1.08 -1.08 -6.37
CA ALA A 95 1.86 0.16 -6.34
C ALA A 95 0.98 1.38 -6.07
N GLY A 96 -0.17 1.47 -6.73
CA GLY A 96 -1.12 2.55 -6.52
C GLY A 96 -1.72 2.56 -5.11
N ALA A 97 -1.89 1.39 -4.49
CA ALA A 97 -2.39 1.30 -3.11
C ALA A 97 -1.39 1.89 -2.13
N PHE A 98 -0.11 1.48 -2.25
CA PHE A 98 0.96 2.05 -1.45
C PHE A 98 1.12 3.55 -1.69
N ALA A 99 1.04 4.00 -2.95
CA ALA A 99 1.16 5.42 -3.28
C ALA A 99 0.02 6.24 -2.66
N ALA A 100 -1.23 5.77 -2.78
CA ALA A 100 -2.40 6.45 -2.22
C ALA A 100 -2.32 6.55 -0.69
N MET A 101 -1.99 5.46 0.00
CA MET A 101 -1.88 5.47 1.47
C MET A 101 -0.74 6.38 1.94
N HIS A 102 0.42 6.27 1.30
CA HIS A 102 1.60 7.07 1.66
C HIS A 102 1.36 8.58 1.47
N ALA A 103 0.70 8.96 0.38
CA ALA A 103 0.52 10.35 0.01
C ALA A 103 -0.64 11.05 0.75
N LEU A 104 -1.65 10.29 1.21
CA LEU A 104 -2.92 10.88 1.67
C LEU A 104 -3.24 10.63 3.14
N VAL A 105 -2.56 9.69 3.82
CA VAL A 105 -3.01 9.18 5.12
C VAL A 105 -1.90 9.26 6.19
N PRO A 106 -2.13 9.92 7.35
CA PRO A 106 -1.27 9.77 8.53
C PRO A 106 -1.18 8.29 8.95
N PRO A 107 -0.04 7.72 9.41
CA PRO A 107 1.16 8.34 10.01
C PRO A 107 2.13 9.07 9.08
N HIS A 108 1.94 9.00 7.76
CA HIS A 108 3.02 9.36 6.85
C HIS A 108 3.47 10.82 7.03
N PRO A 109 4.78 11.09 6.97
CA PRO A 109 5.31 12.43 7.29
C PRO A 109 4.69 13.56 6.46
N GLY A 110 4.38 13.31 5.19
CA GLY A 110 3.73 14.31 4.31
C GLY A 110 2.34 14.72 4.81
N PRO A 111 1.37 13.77 4.89
CA PRO A 111 0.05 14.02 5.46
C PRO A 111 0.07 14.58 6.88
N VAL A 112 0.97 14.10 7.73
CA VAL A 112 1.15 14.61 9.11
C VAL A 112 1.60 16.06 9.09
N ALA A 113 2.66 16.39 8.33
CA ALA A 113 3.17 17.75 8.25
C ALA A 113 2.12 18.72 7.67
N ALA A 114 1.37 18.29 6.64
CA ALA A 114 0.28 19.09 6.09
C ALA A 114 -0.82 19.35 7.13
N ALA A 115 -1.21 18.33 7.90
CA ALA A 115 -2.20 18.48 8.97
C ALA A 115 -1.72 19.44 10.06
N GLU A 116 -0.46 19.32 10.51
CA GLU A 116 0.10 20.23 11.52
C GLU A 116 0.19 21.67 11.04
N LEU A 117 0.68 21.90 9.82
CA LEU A 117 0.79 23.24 9.23
C LEU A 117 -0.56 23.94 9.06
N LEU A 118 -1.61 23.16 8.80
CA LEU A 118 -2.99 23.67 8.66
C LEU A 118 -3.74 23.72 10.01
N GLY A 119 -3.12 23.28 11.11
CA GLY A 119 -3.78 23.19 12.42
C GLY A 119 -4.91 22.15 12.48
N ALA A 120 -4.89 21.15 11.60
CA ALA A 120 -5.89 20.10 11.51
C ALA A 120 -5.63 18.97 12.51
N ASN A 121 -6.70 18.34 13.00
CA ASN A 121 -6.60 17.19 13.89
C ASN A 121 -6.16 15.94 13.11
N ILE A 122 -5.04 15.32 13.50
CA ILE A 122 -4.45 14.16 12.81
C ILE A 122 -5.42 12.96 12.75
N GLY A 123 -6.17 12.70 13.81
CA GLY A 123 -7.15 11.61 13.85
C GLY A 123 -8.31 11.85 12.89
N LEU A 124 -8.79 13.09 12.79
CA LEU A 124 -9.84 13.45 11.83
C LEU A 124 -9.31 13.37 10.39
N THR A 125 -8.11 13.89 10.15
CA THR A 125 -7.42 13.79 8.85
C THR A 125 -7.27 12.33 8.43
N LEU A 126 -6.95 11.43 9.37
CA LEU A 126 -6.89 10.00 9.11
C LEU A 126 -8.25 9.42 8.70
N VAL A 127 -9.29 9.68 9.50
CA VAL A 127 -10.63 9.13 9.27
C VAL A 127 -11.21 9.60 7.94
N ILE A 128 -10.92 10.84 7.52
CA ILE A 128 -11.36 11.38 6.22
C ILE A 128 -10.43 10.93 5.09
N GLY A 129 -9.12 10.94 5.33
CA GLY A 129 -8.09 10.62 4.34
C GLY A 129 -8.12 9.16 3.90
N ALA A 130 -8.43 8.21 4.81
CA ALA A 130 -8.47 6.80 4.46
C ALA A 130 -9.53 6.46 3.38
N PRO A 131 -10.81 6.87 3.49
CA PRO A 131 -11.78 6.74 2.40
C PRO A 131 -11.32 7.42 1.10
N VAL A 132 -10.74 8.62 1.20
CA VAL A 132 -10.23 9.36 0.02
C VAL A 132 -9.11 8.58 -0.66
N ALA A 133 -8.20 7.98 0.12
CA ALA A 133 -7.11 7.15 -0.40
C ALA A 133 -7.64 5.89 -1.09
N VAL A 134 -8.61 5.20 -0.49
CA VAL A 134 -9.24 4.02 -1.10
C VAL A 134 -9.96 4.39 -2.41
N LEU A 135 -10.69 5.50 -2.44
CA LEU A 135 -11.35 5.97 -3.66
C LEU A 135 -10.34 6.37 -4.74
N SER A 136 -9.30 7.10 -4.36
CA SER A 136 -8.22 7.51 -5.26
C SER A 136 -7.48 6.31 -5.84
N TRP A 137 -7.19 5.30 -5.02
CA TRP A 137 -6.62 4.04 -5.46
C TRP A 137 -7.54 3.29 -6.43
N TYR A 138 -8.82 3.17 -6.07
CA TYR A 138 -9.76 2.39 -6.86
C TYR A 138 -9.89 2.98 -8.27
N ILE A 139 -10.07 4.29 -8.37
CA ILE A 139 -10.25 4.98 -9.64
C ILE A 139 -8.93 5.14 -10.38
N GLY A 140 -7.89 5.63 -9.70
CA GLY A 140 -6.63 6.04 -10.33
C GLY A 140 -5.64 4.90 -10.58
N ALA A 141 -5.74 3.79 -9.85
CA ALA A 141 -4.85 2.66 -10.02
C ALA A 141 -5.58 1.39 -10.46
N PHE A 142 -6.60 0.96 -9.73
CA PHE A 142 -7.24 -0.33 -10.01
C PHE A 142 -7.99 -0.31 -11.35
N LEU A 143 -8.89 0.64 -11.59
CA LEU A 143 -9.62 0.73 -12.87
C LEU A 143 -8.68 1.00 -14.05
N VAL A 144 -7.65 1.83 -13.83
CA VAL A 144 -6.62 2.11 -14.84
C VAL A 144 -5.84 0.83 -15.19
N SER A 145 -5.49 0.00 -14.20
CA SER A 145 -4.81 -1.28 -14.48
C SER A 145 -5.68 -2.21 -15.30
N GLN A 146 -6.99 -2.27 -15.02
CA GLN A 146 -7.93 -3.08 -15.80
C GLN A 146 -8.07 -2.58 -17.23
N PHE A 147 -7.92 -1.28 -17.46
CA PHE A 147 -7.98 -0.69 -18.79
C PHE A 147 -6.68 -0.93 -19.58
N ILE A 148 -5.53 -0.60 -18.98
CA ILE A 148 -4.22 -0.68 -19.63
C ILE A 148 -3.75 -2.13 -19.74
N GLY A 149 -3.94 -2.96 -18.71
CA GLY A 149 -3.50 -4.37 -18.69
C GLY A 149 -4.25 -5.26 -19.68
N LYS A 150 -5.35 -4.78 -20.27
CA LYS A 150 -6.03 -5.43 -21.42
C LYS A 150 -5.42 -5.04 -22.77
N ARG A 151 -4.69 -3.91 -22.84
CA ARG A 151 -4.11 -3.36 -24.07
C ARG A 151 -2.62 -3.62 -24.19
N ILE A 152 -1.91 -3.56 -23.06
CA ILE A 152 -0.46 -3.72 -22.97
C ILE A 152 -0.19 -4.97 -22.15
N HIS A 153 0.39 -5.98 -22.80
CA HIS A 153 0.83 -7.18 -22.11
C HIS A 153 2.29 -7.02 -21.69
N VAL A 154 2.48 -6.80 -20.39
CA VAL A 154 3.80 -6.94 -19.77
C VAL A 154 3.94 -8.36 -19.27
N ASP A 155 4.92 -9.06 -19.85
CA ASP A 155 5.32 -10.40 -19.44
C ASP A 155 5.92 -10.40 -18.04
N ILE A 156 5.88 -11.56 -17.40
CA ILE A 156 6.47 -11.76 -16.07
C ILE A 156 7.96 -12.07 -16.26
N PRO A 157 8.90 -11.20 -15.82
CA PRO A 157 10.32 -11.49 -15.91
C PRO A 157 10.68 -12.87 -15.35
N THR A 158 11.34 -13.69 -16.17
CA THR A 158 11.85 -15.01 -15.79
C THR A 158 13.11 -14.91 -14.94
N SER A 159 13.90 -13.85 -15.12
CA SER A 159 15.22 -13.62 -14.51
C SER A 159 15.26 -13.47 -12.98
N LEU A 160 14.13 -13.22 -12.32
CA LEU A 160 14.06 -13.10 -10.86
C LEU A 160 13.89 -14.45 -10.14
N PHE A 161 13.75 -15.56 -10.88
CA PHE A 161 13.36 -16.86 -10.32
C PHE A 161 14.27 -18.02 -10.73
N GLY A 162 15.48 -17.73 -11.24
CA GLY A 162 16.44 -18.73 -11.75
C GLY A 162 16.67 -18.59 -13.25
#